data_AF-A0A1C6RC57-F1
#
_entry.id   AF-A0A1C6RC57-F1
#
_cell.length_a   1.000
_cell.length_b   1.000
_cell.length_c   1.000
_cell.angle_alpha   90.00
_cell.angle_beta   90.00
_cell.angle_gamma   90.00
#
_symmetry.space_group_name_H-M   'P 1'
#
loop_
_entity.id
_entity.type
_entity.pdbx_description
1 polymer ?
#
loop_
_entity_poly.entity_id
_entity_poly.type
_entity_poly.pdbx_seq_one_letter_code
_entity_poly.pdbx_strand_id
1 'polypeptide(L)'
;MAERFFRPGEPEIAETLRREGVVFVDRFFDAAQVERTRAALERYERETLPTVPPAANERFADGTLRCMHDLHRYEPWFLDLANSPIFLDLVRAAVPWEPVVFYLESFPKPPGAGALPAHQELFTSPVEPPDFIHMWIALEDVTSVNGGLAFYRRSHRLGLAPHTQQAPDTMGGRFYGVEPEVLERLSRFRVEPDYPAGSAALFDCRTIHLSGANTSGRPRPVLVIGFRGAHTTVLSEAELITSVTARYLREELGLNRQPVDENLTELGGDAAAARRVRDRIRNEYDVELTVPEVSTLSPAAIGARVVELLDLRRPAHR
;
A
#
# COMPACT_ATOMS: atom_id res chain seq x y z
N MET A 1 11.26 20.02 -14.19
CA MET A 1 12.69 19.60 -14.24
C MET A 1 12.70 18.08 -14.26
N ALA A 2 13.66 17.45 -14.93
CA ALA A 2 13.81 15.99 -14.83
C ALA A 2 14.09 15.60 -13.37
N GLU A 3 13.46 14.52 -12.89
CA GLU A 3 13.73 14.02 -11.54
C GLU A 3 15.15 13.45 -11.45
N ARG A 4 15.80 13.64 -10.30
CA ARG A 4 17.12 13.06 -10.04
C ARG A 4 16.95 11.58 -9.70
N PHE A 5 17.62 10.73 -10.46
CA PHE A 5 17.83 9.33 -10.09
C PHE A 5 19.24 9.15 -9.52
N PHE A 6 19.34 8.50 -8.37
CA PHE A 6 20.59 8.21 -7.67
C PHE A 6 21.16 6.87 -8.13
N ARG A 7 22.48 6.71 -8.07
CA ARG A 7 23.11 5.39 -8.14
C ARG A 7 22.91 4.65 -6.83
N PRO A 8 22.79 3.30 -6.86
CA PRO A 8 22.84 2.51 -5.64
C PRO A 8 24.08 2.87 -4.80
N GLY A 9 23.88 3.12 -3.50
CA GLY A 9 24.95 3.47 -2.56
C GLY A 9 25.28 4.97 -2.45
N GLU A 10 24.64 5.86 -3.20
CA GLU A 10 24.78 7.30 -2.97
C GLU A 10 24.26 7.67 -1.56
N PRO A 11 25.05 8.39 -0.73
CA PRO A 11 24.72 8.67 0.66
C PRO A 11 23.47 9.55 0.84
N GLU A 12 23.09 10.31 -0.19
CA GLU A 12 21.93 11.20 -0.17
C GLU A 12 20.60 10.46 -0.32
N ILE A 13 20.60 9.15 -0.60
CA ILE A 13 19.37 8.35 -0.73
C ILE A 13 18.54 8.43 0.56
N ALA A 14 19.17 8.18 1.72
CA ALA A 14 18.50 8.18 3.01
C ALA A 14 17.93 9.57 3.37
N GLU A 15 18.71 10.63 3.11
CA GLU A 15 18.26 11.99 3.37
C GLU A 15 17.10 12.39 2.43
N THR A 16 17.19 12.02 1.15
CA THR A 16 16.16 12.31 0.16
C THR A 16 14.87 11.58 0.48
N LEU A 17 14.94 10.28 0.81
CA LEU A 17 13.79 9.49 1.23
C LEU A 17 13.12 10.11 2.46
N ARG A 18 13.90 10.45 3.51
CA ARG A 18 13.38 11.10 4.72
C ARG A 18 12.74 12.46 4.42
N ARG A 19 13.37 13.25 3.55
CA ARG A 19 12.90 14.61 3.23
C ARG A 19 11.64 14.58 2.37
N GLU A 20 11.64 13.77 1.32
CA GLU A 20 10.70 13.82 0.20
C GLU A 20 9.69 12.66 0.19
N GLY A 21 9.89 11.62 0.98
CA GLY A 21 9.01 10.44 1.08
C GLY A 21 9.22 9.43 -0.04
N VAL A 22 9.95 9.81 -1.09
CA VAL A 22 10.31 8.98 -2.24
C VAL A 22 11.69 9.37 -2.75
N VAL A 23 12.44 8.38 -3.23
CA VAL A 23 13.70 8.54 -3.93
C VAL A 23 13.75 7.58 -5.12
N PHE A 24 14.32 8.05 -6.24
CA PHE A 24 14.45 7.27 -7.47
C PHE A 24 15.89 6.79 -7.63
N VAL A 25 16.08 5.53 -8.01
CA VAL A 25 17.39 4.88 -8.12
C VAL A 25 17.56 4.38 -9.55
N ASP A 26 18.58 4.85 -10.26
CA ASP A 26 18.87 4.45 -11.65
C ASP A 26 19.84 3.25 -11.68
N ARG A 27 19.58 2.32 -12.60
CA ARG A 27 20.29 1.04 -12.73
C ARG A 27 20.40 0.30 -11.39
N PHE A 28 19.28 0.21 -10.66
CA PHE A 28 19.20 -0.67 -9.49
C PHE A 28 19.42 -2.13 -9.93
N PHE A 29 18.72 -2.54 -10.99
CA PHE A 29 19.06 -3.71 -11.77
C PHE A 29 19.82 -3.33 -13.04
N ASP A 30 20.86 -4.09 -13.35
CA ASP A 30 21.44 -4.08 -14.68
C ASP A 30 20.53 -4.82 -15.68
N ALA A 31 20.83 -4.68 -16.98
CA ALA A 31 20.04 -5.31 -18.03
C ALA A 31 19.98 -6.84 -17.87
N ALA A 32 21.05 -7.48 -17.41
CA ALA A 32 21.08 -8.93 -17.24
C ALA A 32 20.17 -9.37 -16.08
N GLN A 33 20.11 -8.61 -14.99
CA GLN A 33 19.22 -8.86 -13.87
C GLN A 33 17.76 -8.58 -14.24
N VAL A 34 17.47 -7.55 -15.05
CA VAL A 34 16.13 -7.31 -15.61
C VAL A 34 15.67 -8.55 -16.39
N GLU A 35 16.47 -9.04 -17.34
CA GLU A 35 16.12 -10.22 -18.13
C GLU A 35 15.94 -11.48 -17.29
N ARG A 36 16.82 -11.73 -16.31
CA ARG A 36 16.66 -12.86 -15.36
C ARG A 36 15.36 -12.75 -14.58
N THR A 37 14.98 -11.54 -14.15
CA THR A 37 13.74 -11.30 -13.40
C THR A 37 12.51 -11.51 -14.27
N ARG A 38 12.53 -11.04 -15.53
CA ARG A 38 11.45 -11.28 -16.49
C ARG A 38 11.27 -12.78 -16.76
N ALA A 39 12.36 -13.50 -17.03
CA ALA A 39 12.32 -14.93 -17.26
C ALA A 39 11.82 -15.72 -16.03
N ALA A 40 12.16 -15.28 -14.81
CA ALA A 40 11.65 -15.87 -13.58
C ALA A 40 10.15 -15.63 -13.41
N LEU A 41 9.64 -14.43 -13.73
CA LEU A 41 8.21 -14.14 -13.71
C LEU A 41 7.44 -14.98 -14.75
N GLU A 42 7.96 -15.10 -15.97
CA GLU A 42 7.35 -15.94 -17.02
C GLU A 42 7.32 -17.43 -16.62
N ARG A 43 8.39 -17.91 -15.96
CA ARG A 43 8.41 -19.27 -15.38
C ARG A 43 7.40 -19.41 -14.26
N TYR A 44 7.33 -18.46 -13.34
CA TYR A 44 6.39 -18.46 -12.22
C TYR A 44 4.95 -18.51 -12.74
N GLU A 45 4.58 -17.65 -13.69
CA GLU A 45 3.23 -17.59 -14.24
C GLU A 45 2.82 -18.91 -14.92
N ARG A 46 3.76 -19.56 -15.62
CA ARG A 46 3.52 -20.83 -16.31
C ARG A 46 3.46 -22.03 -15.39
N GLU A 47 4.37 -22.12 -14.43
CA GLU A 47 4.66 -23.36 -13.69
C GLU A 47 4.21 -23.31 -12.23
N THR A 48 4.35 -22.17 -11.55
CA THR A 48 4.07 -22.03 -10.12
C THR A 48 2.67 -21.49 -9.85
N LEU A 49 2.26 -20.45 -10.58
CA LEU A 49 0.98 -19.77 -10.41
C LEU A 49 -0.25 -20.72 -10.47
N PRO A 50 -0.28 -21.78 -11.31
CA PRO A 50 -1.39 -22.74 -11.31
C PRO A 50 -1.45 -23.64 -10.07
N THR A 51 -0.38 -23.69 -9.26
CA THR A 51 -0.23 -24.60 -8.12
C THR A 51 -0.42 -23.92 -6.76
N VAL A 52 -0.39 -22.59 -6.73
CA VAL A 52 -0.55 -21.80 -5.50
C VAL A 52 -2.01 -21.53 -5.18
N PRO A 53 -2.36 -21.21 -3.91
CA PRO A 53 -3.73 -20.87 -3.54
C PRO A 53 -4.27 -19.69 -4.36
N PRO A 54 -5.59 -19.62 -4.62
CA PRO A 54 -6.19 -18.50 -5.35
C PRO A 54 -5.85 -17.12 -4.76
N ALA A 55 -5.72 -17.02 -3.43
CA ALA A 55 -5.34 -15.79 -2.72
C ALA A 55 -3.91 -15.29 -3.04
N ALA A 56 -3.06 -16.10 -3.67
CA ALA A 56 -1.72 -15.70 -4.08
C ALA A 56 -1.70 -14.87 -5.39
N ASN A 57 -2.85 -14.56 -5.98
CA ASN A 57 -2.96 -13.66 -7.12
C ASN A 57 -4.29 -12.94 -7.19
N GLU A 58 -4.28 -11.79 -7.84
CA GLU A 58 -5.47 -11.04 -8.22
C GLU A 58 -5.62 -11.04 -9.74
N ARG A 59 -6.87 -11.10 -10.20
CA ARG A 59 -7.24 -11.09 -11.63
C ARG A 59 -8.37 -10.13 -11.87
N PHE A 60 -8.34 -9.41 -12.99
CA PHE A 60 -9.46 -8.60 -13.46
C PHE A 60 -10.72 -9.44 -13.70
N ALA A 61 -11.88 -8.78 -13.86
CA ALA A 61 -13.16 -9.44 -14.11
C ALA A 61 -13.17 -10.34 -15.37
N ASP A 62 -12.30 -10.06 -16.35
CA ASP A 62 -12.10 -10.88 -17.55
C ASP A 62 -11.13 -12.06 -17.37
N GLY A 63 -10.60 -12.25 -16.16
CA GLY A 63 -9.64 -13.30 -15.82
C GLY A 63 -8.16 -12.94 -16.05
N THR A 64 -7.89 -11.77 -16.62
CA THR A 64 -6.51 -11.31 -16.88
C THR A 64 -5.77 -11.07 -15.57
N LEU A 65 -4.50 -11.50 -15.49
CA LEU A 65 -3.67 -11.36 -14.30
C LEU A 65 -3.40 -9.88 -13.97
N ARG A 66 -3.66 -9.49 -12.72
CA ARG A 66 -3.46 -8.13 -12.20
C ARG A 66 -2.25 -8.05 -11.29
N CYS A 67 -2.16 -8.98 -10.33
CA CYS A 67 -1.09 -9.05 -9.35
C CYS A 67 -0.75 -10.51 -9.05
N MET A 68 0.53 -10.80 -8.83
CA MET A 68 1.00 -12.02 -8.19
C MET A 68 1.56 -11.64 -6.82
N HIS A 69 1.01 -12.22 -5.77
CA HIS A 69 1.39 -11.94 -4.38
C HIS A 69 2.41 -12.93 -3.87
N ASP A 70 3.21 -12.50 -2.90
CA ASP A 70 4.07 -13.39 -2.10
C ASP A 70 4.96 -14.34 -2.91
N LEU A 71 5.50 -13.90 -4.06
CA LEU A 71 6.27 -14.77 -4.99
C LEU A 71 7.40 -15.53 -4.25
N HIS A 72 8.07 -14.84 -3.32
CA HIS A 72 9.13 -15.38 -2.46
C HIS A 72 8.71 -16.54 -1.54
N ARG A 73 7.41 -16.75 -1.31
CA ARG A 73 6.89 -17.90 -0.52
C ARG A 73 6.75 -19.16 -1.36
N TYR A 74 6.59 -19.01 -2.67
CA TYR A 74 6.21 -20.11 -3.56
C TYR A 74 7.30 -20.48 -4.56
N GLU A 75 8.30 -19.63 -4.76
CA GLU A 75 9.36 -19.89 -5.73
C GLU A 75 10.74 -19.45 -5.15
N PRO A 76 11.72 -20.38 -5.09
CA PRO A 76 13.02 -20.13 -4.43
C PRO A 76 13.84 -19.00 -5.04
N TRP A 77 13.77 -18.77 -6.35
CA TRP A 77 14.52 -17.70 -7.01
C TRP A 77 14.07 -16.32 -6.50
N PHE A 78 12.77 -16.11 -6.28
CA PHE A 78 12.28 -14.86 -5.67
C PHE A 78 12.65 -14.74 -4.20
N LEU A 79 12.71 -15.85 -3.45
CA LEU A 79 13.20 -15.85 -2.07
C LEU A 79 14.67 -15.43 -1.99
N ASP A 80 15.50 -16.01 -2.84
CA ASP A 80 16.93 -15.69 -2.92
C ASP A 80 17.14 -14.25 -3.36
N LEU A 81 16.36 -13.77 -4.34
CA LEU A 81 16.41 -12.38 -4.79
C LEU A 81 16.05 -11.41 -3.66
N ALA A 82 14.97 -11.65 -2.94
CA ALA A 82 14.50 -10.79 -1.84
C ALA A 82 15.53 -10.65 -0.70
N ASN A 83 16.33 -11.70 -0.47
CA ASN A 83 17.36 -11.74 0.56
C ASN A 83 18.77 -11.40 0.05
N SER A 84 18.89 -11.02 -1.22
CA SER A 84 20.20 -10.74 -1.82
C SER A 84 20.79 -9.40 -1.33
N PRO A 85 22.13 -9.25 -1.31
CA PRO A 85 22.79 -8.04 -0.84
C PRO A 85 22.36 -6.77 -1.59
N ILE A 86 22.06 -6.88 -2.90
CA ILE A 86 21.63 -5.72 -3.70
C ILE A 86 20.36 -5.05 -3.15
N PHE A 87 19.43 -5.83 -2.59
CA PHE A 87 18.23 -5.30 -1.94
C PHE A 87 18.53 -4.82 -0.52
N LEU A 88 19.08 -5.71 0.31
CA LEU A 88 19.22 -5.45 1.74
C LEU A 88 20.20 -4.31 2.02
N ASP A 89 21.29 -4.18 1.26
CA ASP A 89 22.28 -3.13 1.49
C ASP A 89 21.72 -1.74 1.14
N LEU A 90 20.97 -1.62 0.04
CA LEU A 90 20.30 -0.37 -0.33
C LEU A 90 19.28 0.03 0.74
N VAL A 91 18.45 -0.92 1.17
CA VAL A 91 17.38 -0.64 2.14
C VAL A 91 17.97 -0.30 3.50
N ARG A 92 18.94 -1.08 4.01
CA ARG A 92 19.64 -0.79 5.27
C ARG A 92 20.33 0.57 5.26
N ALA A 93 20.88 0.98 4.11
CA ALA A 93 21.46 2.31 3.97
C ALA A 93 20.40 3.43 3.97
N ALA A 94 19.19 3.14 3.48
CA ALA A 94 18.12 4.13 3.32
C ALA A 94 17.31 4.39 4.60
N VAL A 95 17.23 3.42 5.53
CA VAL A 95 16.35 3.48 6.72
C VAL A 95 17.10 3.27 8.04
N PRO A 96 16.62 3.84 9.15
CA PRO A 96 17.32 3.77 10.44
C PRO A 96 16.96 2.51 11.28
N TRP A 97 16.37 1.49 10.68
CA TRP A 97 15.89 0.27 11.34
C TRP A 97 16.31 -0.98 10.56
N GLU A 98 16.32 -2.14 11.21
CA GLU A 98 16.65 -3.40 10.55
C GLU A 98 15.49 -3.83 9.63
N PRO A 99 15.70 -3.88 8.29
CA PRO A 99 14.65 -4.23 7.36
C PRO A 99 14.46 -5.74 7.26
N VAL A 100 13.21 -6.17 7.25
CA VAL A 100 12.81 -7.53 6.89
C VAL A 100 11.85 -7.49 5.69
N VAL A 101 11.97 -8.48 4.81
CA VAL A 101 11.04 -8.64 3.68
C VAL A 101 9.64 -8.84 4.25
N PHE A 102 8.72 -7.98 3.84
CA PHE A 102 7.31 -8.08 4.22
C PHE A 102 6.56 -8.93 3.17
N TYR A 103 6.74 -8.59 1.90
CA TYR A 103 6.22 -9.33 0.77
C TYR A 103 7.02 -9.02 -0.50
N LEU A 104 6.82 -9.83 -1.53
CA LEU A 104 7.36 -9.61 -2.86
C LEU A 104 6.28 -9.96 -3.90
N GLU A 105 5.98 -9.01 -4.77
CA GLU A 105 4.86 -9.05 -5.71
C GLU A 105 5.28 -8.64 -7.11
N SER A 106 4.41 -8.91 -8.08
CA SER A 106 4.56 -8.39 -9.44
C SER A 106 3.23 -7.94 -10.01
N PHE A 107 3.24 -6.77 -10.64
CA PHE A 107 2.08 -6.14 -11.27
C PHE A 107 2.30 -6.05 -12.79
N PRO A 108 1.89 -7.05 -13.60
CA PRO A 108 2.11 -7.07 -15.05
C PRO A 108 1.38 -5.98 -15.84
N LYS A 109 0.46 -5.23 -15.21
CA LYS A 109 -0.42 -4.20 -15.79
C LYS A 109 -0.69 -4.38 -17.30
N PRO A 110 -1.68 -5.20 -17.69
CA PRO A 110 -1.93 -5.55 -19.09
C PRO A 110 -2.38 -4.35 -19.94
N PRO A 111 -2.34 -4.46 -21.28
CA PRO A 111 -2.89 -3.44 -22.18
C PRO A 111 -4.34 -3.08 -21.83
N GLY A 112 -4.66 -1.80 -21.79
CA GLY A 112 -6.00 -1.31 -21.45
C GLY A 112 -6.32 -1.29 -19.96
N ALA A 113 -5.43 -1.77 -19.08
CA ALA A 113 -5.65 -1.70 -17.64
C ALA A 113 -5.72 -0.24 -17.16
N GLY A 114 -6.75 0.06 -16.35
CA GLY A 114 -7.02 1.39 -15.83
C GLY A 114 -5.95 1.95 -14.89
N ALA A 115 -6.09 3.24 -14.56
CA ALA A 115 -5.26 3.88 -13.54
C ALA A 115 -5.56 3.29 -12.16
N LEU A 116 -4.53 3.21 -11.30
CA LEU A 116 -4.74 2.97 -9.87
C LEU A 116 -4.80 4.35 -9.19
N PRO A 117 -5.89 4.70 -8.49
CA PRO A 117 -6.01 6.02 -7.91
C PRO A 117 -4.98 6.28 -6.80
N ALA A 118 -4.88 7.55 -6.37
CA ALA A 118 -3.95 7.95 -5.34
C ALA A 118 -4.26 7.26 -4.01
N HIS A 119 -3.27 6.60 -3.41
CA HIS A 119 -3.39 5.84 -2.17
C HIS A 119 -2.08 5.84 -1.38
N GLN A 120 -2.09 5.23 -0.20
CA GLN A 120 -0.94 5.01 0.67
C GLN A 120 -0.86 3.53 1.06
N GLU A 121 0.33 2.95 1.04
CA GLU A 121 0.51 1.54 1.42
C GLU A 121 0.18 1.27 2.89
N LEU A 122 0.36 2.27 3.76
CA LEU A 122 -0.04 2.17 5.16
C LEU A 122 -1.56 1.93 5.31
N PHE A 123 -2.36 2.31 4.33
CA PHE A 123 -3.81 2.08 4.35
C PHE A 123 -4.15 0.60 4.18
N THR A 124 -3.49 -0.09 3.24
CA THR A 124 -3.76 -1.49 2.90
C THR A 124 -2.94 -2.46 3.75
N SER A 125 -1.75 -2.05 4.19
CA SER A 125 -0.80 -2.86 4.98
C SER A 125 -0.36 -2.09 6.22
N PRO A 126 -1.24 -1.91 7.22
CA PRO A 126 -0.95 -1.11 8.40
C PRO A 126 0.09 -1.77 9.31
N VAL A 127 1.07 -0.99 9.72
CA VAL A 127 2.13 -1.38 10.66
C VAL A 127 2.37 -0.32 11.73
N GLU A 128 2.76 -0.74 12.93
CA GLU A 128 3.12 0.16 14.04
C GLU A 128 4.48 -0.23 14.67
N PRO A 129 5.46 0.70 14.76
CA PRO A 129 5.46 2.01 14.09
C PRO A 129 5.41 1.86 12.55
N PRO A 130 5.07 2.92 11.79
CA PRO A 130 4.92 2.88 10.33
C PRO A 130 6.29 2.85 9.60
N ASP A 131 7.20 2.03 10.12
CA ASP A 131 8.52 1.74 9.57
C ASP A 131 8.36 0.66 8.48
N PHE A 132 7.82 1.10 7.35
CA PHE A 132 7.52 0.29 6.18
C PHE A 132 7.81 1.12 4.93
N ILE A 133 8.57 0.54 3.99
CA ILE A 133 8.89 1.14 2.70
C ILE A 133 8.60 0.15 1.57
N HIS A 134 8.29 0.72 0.42
CA HIS A 134 8.15 0.02 -0.84
C HIS A 134 9.31 0.31 -1.77
N MET A 135 9.79 -0.74 -2.42
CA MET A 135 10.63 -0.60 -3.60
C MET A 135 9.92 -1.17 -4.82
N TRP A 136 9.59 -0.29 -5.75
CA TRP A 136 9.00 -0.62 -7.04
C TRP A 136 10.11 -0.57 -8.10
N ILE A 137 10.23 -1.61 -8.92
CA ILE A 137 11.32 -1.78 -9.89
C ILE A 137 10.73 -1.98 -11.29
N ALA A 138 11.16 -1.12 -12.21
CA ALA A 138 10.80 -1.20 -13.62
C ALA A 138 11.51 -2.37 -14.30
N LEU A 139 10.77 -3.30 -14.92
CA LEU A 139 11.35 -4.40 -15.72
C LEU A 139 11.28 -4.14 -17.24
N GLU A 140 10.93 -2.92 -17.61
CA GLU A 140 11.00 -2.32 -18.94
C GLU A 140 11.00 -0.79 -18.78
N ASP A 141 11.12 -0.04 -19.87
CA ASP A 141 10.95 1.41 -19.81
C ASP A 141 9.49 1.74 -19.49
N VAL A 142 9.25 2.48 -18.41
CA VAL A 142 7.91 2.86 -17.95
C VAL A 142 7.74 4.36 -18.04
N THR A 143 6.68 4.79 -18.72
CA THR A 143 6.33 6.19 -18.92
C THR A 143 4.86 6.42 -18.57
N SER A 144 4.37 7.64 -18.75
CA SER A 144 2.94 7.95 -18.64
C SER A 144 2.06 7.13 -19.61
N VAL A 145 2.62 6.57 -20.69
CA VAL A 145 1.87 5.80 -21.71
C VAL A 145 1.49 4.39 -21.23
N ASN A 146 2.41 3.69 -20.56
CA ASN A 146 2.22 2.31 -20.06
C ASN A 146 1.95 2.23 -18.55
N GLY A 147 1.61 3.36 -17.93
CA GLY A 147 1.11 3.43 -16.56
C GLY A 147 2.21 3.50 -15.50
N GLY A 148 3.12 4.46 -15.67
CA GLY A 148 4.13 4.84 -14.67
C GLY A 148 3.54 5.37 -13.37
N LEU A 149 4.36 5.31 -12.31
CA LEU A 149 4.00 5.82 -11.00
C LEU A 149 4.18 7.34 -10.93
N ALA A 150 3.21 8.00 -10.32
CA ALA A 150 3.32 9.37 -9.87
C ALA A 150 3.25 9.42 -8.33
N PHE A 151 3.91 10.42 -7.75
CA PHE A 151 4.04 10.59 -6.31
C PHE A 151 3.72 12.03 -5.92
N TYR A 152 3.17 12.22 -4.72
CA TYR A 152 3.10 13.53 -4.08
C TYR A 152 4.22 13.62 -3.05
N ARG A 153 5.31 14.31 -3.37
CA ARG A 153 6.46 14.43 -2.46
C ARG A 153 6.06 15.05 -1.14
N ARG A 154 6.73 14.63 -0.07
CA ARG A 154 6.55 15.10 1.32
C ARG A 154 5.20 14.76 1.94
N SER A 155 4.33 14.06 1.22
CA SER A 155 3.01 13.64 1.71
C SER A 155 3.11 12.64 2.87
N HIS A 156 4.19 11.86 2.97
CA HIS A 156 4.45 10.96 4.10
C HIS A 156 4.45 11.64 5.47
N ARG A 157 4.75 12.95 5.50
CA ARG A 157 4.73 13.76 6.72
C ARG A 157 3.32 14.03 7.25
N LEU A 158 2.29 13.79 6.44
CA LEU A 158 0.90 13.91 6.86
C LEU A 158 0.43 12.69 7.67
N GLY A 159 1.24 11.62 7.75
CA GLY A 159 0.76 10.33 8.24
C GLY A 159 -0.23 9.72 7.26
N LEU A 160 -1.23 8.99 7.76
CA LEU A 160 -2.32 8.47 6.94
C LEU A 160 -3.32 9.58 6.62
N ALA A 161 -3.42 9.96 5.34
CA ALA A 161 -4.37 10.94 4.86
C ALA A 161 -5.80 10.36 4.88
N PRO A 162 -6.83 11.23 4.90
CA PRO A 162 -8.21 10.80 4.67
C PRO A 162 -8.33 10.07 3.33
N HIS A 163 -8.91 8.87 3.37
CA HIS A 163 -9.29 8.10 2.20
C HIS A 163 -10.80 8.09 2.10
N THR A 164 -11.31 8.03 0.87
CA THR A 164 -12.73 7.91 0.59
C THR A 164 -12.93 6.81 -0.44
N GLN A 165 -14.11 6.18 -0.38
CA GLN A 165 -14.48 5.21 -1.40
C GLN A 165 -14.55 5.91 -2.75
N GLN A 166 -13.71 5.48 -3.68
CA GLN A 166 -13.75 5.95 -5.05
C GLN A 166 -14.58 4.99 -5.90
N ALA A 167 -14.88 5.40 -7.13
CA ALA A 167 -15.57 4.54 -8.09
C ALA A 167 -14.90 3.16 -8.12
N PRO A 168 -15.68 2.07 -8.26
CA PRO A 168 -15.11 0.73 -8.24
C PRO A 168 -13.94 0.66 -9.21
N ASP A 169 -12.83 0.05 -8.77
CA ASP A 169 -11.77 -0.28 -9.71
C ASP A 169 -12.29 -1.31 -10.72
N THR A 170 -11.45 -1.72 -11.67
CA THR A 170 -11.82 -2.70 -12.69
C THR A 170 -12.17 -4.09 -12.13
N MET A 171 -12.12 -4.29 -10.81
CA MET A 171 -12.62 -5.47 -10.11
C MET A 171 -14.09 -5.39 -9.71
N GLY A 172 -14.73 -4.21 -9.83
CA GLY A 172 -16.05 -3.98 -9.24
C GLY A 172 -16.03 -3.95 -7.71
N GLY A 173 -14.84 -3.93 -7.09
CA GLY A 173 -14.63 -3.83 -5.66
C GLY A 173 -14.58 -2.38 -5.18
N ARG A 174 -14.71 -2.16 -3.86
CA ARG A 174 -14.55 -0.83 -3.26
C ARG A 174 -13.06 -0.50 -3.19
N PHE A 175 -12.61 0.49 -3.95
CA PHE A 175 -11.28 1.05 -3.80
C PHE A 175 -11.35 2.30 -2.92
N TYR A 176 -10.46 2.43 -1.95
CA TYR A 176 -10.34 3.62 -1.12
C TYR A 176 -9.10 4.38 -1.55
N GLY A 177 -9.32 5.58 -2.10
CA GLY A 177 -8.25 6.48 -2.51
C GLY A 177 -8.23 7.72 -1.65
N VAL A 178 -7.10 8.42 -1.62
CA VAL A 178 -6.97 9.70 -0.93
C VAL A 178 -7.99 10.71 -1.46
N GLU A 179 -8.60 11.47 -0.56
CA GLU A 179 -9.58 12.50 -0.89
C GLU A 179 -9.06 13.52 -1.92
N PRO A 180 -9.85 13.87 -2.96
CA PRO A 180 -9.44 14.81 -4.00
C PRO A 180 -8.96 16.17 -3.47
N GLU A 181 -9.59 16.70 -2.43
CA GLU A 181 -9.24 17.98 -1.81
C GLU A 181 -7.82 17.95 -1.21
N VAL A 182 -7.40 16.80 -0.68
CA VAL A 182 -6.02 16.60 -0.21
C VAL A 182 -5.05 16.62 -1.39
N LEU A 183 -5.40 15.93 -2.49
CA LEU A 183 -4.58 15.87 -3.70
C LEU A 183 -4.42 17.24 -4.37
N GLU A 184 -5.49 18.04 -4.42
CA GLU A 184 -5.46 19.41 -4.97
C GLU A 184 -4.48 20.30 -4.19
N ARG A 185 -4.53 20.25 -2.86
CA ARG A 185 -3.62 20.99 -1.98
C ARG A 185 -2.16 20.56 -2.12
N LEU A 186 -1.93 19.30 -2.52
CA LEU A 186 -0.60 18.73 -2.73
C LEU A 186 -0.12 18.80 -4.18
N SER A 187 -0.93 19.30 -5.11
CA SER A 187 -0.65 19.30 -6.56
C SER A 187 0.73 19.83 -6.94
N ARG A 188 1.23 20.88 -6.27
CA ARG A 188 2.58 21.44 -6.47
C ARG A 188 3.74 20.50 -6.11
N PHE A 189 3.46 19.42 -5.38
CA PHE A 189 4.43 18.40 -4.99
C PHE A 189 4.32 17.14 -5.84
N ARG A 190 3.40 17.10 -6.81
CA ARG A 190 3.23 15.96 -7.72
C ARG A 190 4.45 15.84 -8.64
N VAL A 191 4.98 14.63 -8.73
CA VAL A 191 6.05 14.25 -9.66
C VAL A 191 5.67 12.95 -10.37
N GLU A 192 6.05 12.82 -11.63
CA GLU A 192 5.77 11.68 -12.49
C GLU A 192 6.96 11.50 -13.44
N PRO A 193 8.01 10.78 -13.01
CA PRO A 193 9.17 10.55 -13.85
C PRO A 193 8.92 9.39 -14.83
N ASP A 194 9.71 9.36 -15.89
CA ASP A 194 9.89 8.15 -16.70
C ASP A 194 10.96 7.27 -16.03
N TYR A 195 10.72 5.97 -15.99
CA TYR A 195 11.55 4.96 -15.33
C TYR A 195 12.23 4.10 -16.40
N PRO A 196 13.54 4.25 -16.64
CA PRO A 196 14.28 3.30 -17.47
C PRO A 196 14.21 1.89 -16.90
N ALA A 197 14.27 0.87 -17.77
CA ALA A 197 14.35 -0.52 -17.33
C ALA A 197 15.49 -0.74 -16.31
N GLY A 198 15.16 -1.39 -15.19
CA GLY A 198 16.06 -1.63 -14.07
C GLY A 198 16.19 -0.47 -13.09
N SER A 199 15.55 0.67 -13.31
CA SER A 199 15.41 1.71 -12.29
C SER A 199 14.36 1.34 -11.24
N ALA A 200 14.44 1.99 -10.07
CA ALA A 200 13.54 1.74 -8.96
C ALA A 200 13.04 3.04 -8.32
N ALA A 201 11.84 3.00 -7.73
CA ALA A 201 11.35 3.99 -6.79
C ALA A 201 11.29 3.36 -5.40
N LEU A 202 11.99 3.96 -4.44
CA LEU A 202 11.94 3.60 -3.03
C LEU A 202 11.13 4.65 -2.28
N PHE A 203 10.06 4.27 -1.59
CA PHE A 203 9.16 5.21 -0.94
C PHE A 203 8.60 4.72 0.39
N ASP A 204 8.34 5.67 1.28
CA ASP A 204 7.69 5.44 2.58
C ASP A 204 6.23 5.01 2.40
N CYS A 205 5.74 4.10 3.23
CA CYS A 205 4.36 3.60 3.17
C CYS A 205 3.29 4.70 3.31
N ARG A 206 3.64 5.85 3.88
CA ARG A 206 2.77 7.03 3.98
C ARG A 206 2.87 7.94 2.76
N THR A 207 3.74 7.69 1.79
CA THR A 207 3.82 8.52 0.59
C THR A 207 2.61 8.24 -0.31
N ILE A 208 1.85 9.30 -0.58
CA ILE A 208 0.72 9.25 -1.51
C ILE A 208 1.26 9.06 -2.93
N HIS A 209 0.77 8.02 -3.60
CA HIS A 209 1.20 7.67 -4.95
C HIS A 209 0.06 7.03 -5.74
N LEU A 210 0.21 7.01 -7.07
CA LEU A 210 -0.78 6.49 -8.02
C LEU A 210 -0.08 5.91 -9.24
N SER A 211 -0.82 5.18 -10.07
CA SER A 211 -0.32 4.75 -11.40
C SER A 211 -1.27 5.15 -12.51
N GLY A 212 -0.71 5.64 -13.63
CA GLY A 212 -1.49 5.93 -14.84
C GLY A 212 -2.06 4.67 -15.51
N ALA A 213 -3.02 4.81 -16.42
CA ALA A 213 -3.52 3.67 -17.21
C ALA A 213 -2.44 3.14 -18.17
N ASN A 214 -2.50 1.85 -18.51
CA ASN A 214 -1.68 1.30 -19.58
C ASN A 214 -2.44 1.42 -20.90
N THR A 215 -2.09 2.44 -21.69
CA THR A 215 -2.66 2.70 -23.02
C THR A 215 -1.79 2.15 -24.15
N SER A 216 -0.70 1.47 -23.81
CA SER A 216 0.17 0.80 -24.77
C SER A 216 -0.41 -0.54 -25.23
N GLY A 217 0.20 -1.12 -26.27
CA GLY A 217 -0.17 -2.44 -26.78
C GLY A 217 0.53 -3.62 -26.09
N ARG A 218 1.24 -3.41 -24.97
CA ARG A 218 2.03 -4.46 -24.28
C ARG A 218 1.80 -4.41 -22.77
N PRO A 219 1.90 -5.56 -22.06
CA PRO A 219 1.94 -5.55 -20.60
C PRO A 219 3.17 -4.81 -20.11
N ARG A 220 3.09 -4.26 -18.90
CA ARG A 220 4.18 -3.54 -18.23
C ARG A 220 4.47 -4.27 -16.92
N PRO A 221 5.41 -5.23 -16.88
CA PRO A 221 5.76 -5.92 -15.65
C PRO A 221 6.69 -5.08 -14.78
N VAL A 222 6.47 -5.19 -13.48
CA VAL A 222 7.26 -4.54 -12.43
C VAL A 222 7.44 -5.53 -11.30
N LEU A 223 8.53 -5.40 -10.56
CA LEU A 223 8.69 -6.10 -9.30
C LEU A 223 8.44 -5.11 -8.16
N VAL A 224 7.68 -5.52 -7.15
CA VAL A 224 7.46 -4.73 -5.94
C VAL A 224 7.90 -5.55 -4.75
N ILE A 225 8.66 -4.92 -3.86
CA ILE A 225 9.04 -5.54 -2.59
C ILE A 225 8.74 -4.56 -1.46
N GLY A 226 8.00 -5.06 -0.48
CA GLY A 226 7.76 -4.37 0.78
C GLY A 226 8.82 -4.74 1.80
N PHE A 227 9.39 -3.75 2.48
CA PHE A 227 10.28 -3.97 3.63
C PHE A 227 9.73 -3.25 4.85
N ARG A 228 9.60 -3.97 5.96
CA ARG A 228 9.21 -3.39 7.24
C ARG A 228 10.35 -3.49 8.25
N GLY A 229 10.33 -2.67 9.29
CA GLY A 229 11.23 -2.84 10.43
C GLY A 229 10.98 -4.16 11.13
N ALA A 230 12.02 -4.89 11.53
CA ALA A 230 11.89 -6.14 12.29
C ALA A 230 11.08 -5.97 13.59
N HIS A 231 11.09 -4.75 14.14
CA HIS A 231 10.40 -4.35 15.35
C HIS A 231 8.94 -3.92 15.13
N THR A 232 8.48 -3.80 13.87
CA THR A 232 7.11 -3.38 13.60
C THR A 232 6.12 -4.51 13.82
N THR A 233 4.95 -4.15 14.33
CA THR A 233 3.80 -5.05 14.43
C THR A 233 2.93 -4.84 13.19
N VAL A 234 2.56 -5.94 12.52
CA VAL A 234 1.57 -5.90 11.43
C VAL A 234 0.20 -5.94 12.07
N LEU A 235 -0.59 -4.89 11.86
CA LEU A 235 -1.92 -4.80 12.43
C LEU A 235 -2.88 -5.66 11.59
N SER A 236 -3.64 -6.53 12.25
CA SER A 236 -4.80 -7.21 11.66
C SER A 236 -5.87 -6.19 11.21
N GLU A 237 -6.79 -6.63 10.33
CA GLU A 237 -7.95 -5.81 9.92
C GLU A 237 -8.72 -5.28 11.14
N ALA A 238 -8.85 -6.11 12.19
CA ALA A 238 -9.45 -5.72 13.46
C ALA A 238 -8.65 -4.62 14.17
N GLU A 239 -7.32 -4.73 14.25
CA GLU A 239 -6.45 -3.72 14.85
C GLU A 239 -6.41 -2.41 14.05
N LEU A 240 -6.57 -2.46 12.72
CA LEU A 240 -6.74 -1.27 11.88
C LEU A 240 -8.05 -0.55 12.21
N ILE A 241 -9.17 -1.28 12.19
CA ILE A 241 -10.48 -0.70 12.52
C ILE A 241 -10.49 -0.19 13.97
N THR A 242 -9.76 -0.87 14.86
CA THR A 242 -9.52 -0.39 16.23
C THR A 242 -8.85 0.98 16.23
N SER A 243 -7.76 1.13 15.48
CA SER A 243 -7.03 2.41 15.37
C SER A 243 -7.87 3.52 14.75
N VAL A 244 -8.65 3.21 13.70
CA VAL A 244 -9.57 4.17 13.07
C VAL A 244 -10.68 4.58 14.03
N THR A 245 -11.27 3.62 14.74
CA THR A 245 -12.30 3.88 15.74
C THR A 245 -11.76 4.72 16.89
N ALA A 246 -10.57 4.39 17.41
CA ALA A 246 -9.88 5.17 18.43
C ALA A 246 -9.64 6.62 17.98
N ARG A 247 -9.22 6.81 16.73
CA ARG A 247 -9.09 8.14 16.12
C ARG A 247 -10.41 8.89 16.08
N TYR A 248 -11.50 8.25 15.67
CA TYR A 248 -12.82 8.88 15.65
C TYR A 248 -13.25 9.31 17.06
N LEU A 249 -13.08 8.45 18.07
CA LEU A 249 -13.37 8.83 19.46
C LEU A 249 -12.53 10.02 19.91
N ARG A 250 -11.22 9.99 19.62
CA ARG A 250 -10.30 11.08 19.95
C ARG A 250 -10.74 12.41 19.34
N GLU A 251 -11.09 12.41 18.05
CA GLU A 251 -11.51 13.62 17.33
C GLU A 251 -12.85 14.15 17.83
N GLU A 252 -13.83 13.28 18.05
CA GLU A 252 -15.16 13.66 18.50
C GLU A 252 -15.18 14.17 19.95
N LEU A 253 -14.24 13.70 20.78
CA LEU A 253 -14.14 14.07 22.19
C LEU A 253 -13.01 15.06 22.50
N GLY A 254 -12.21 15.45 21.49
CA GLY A 254 -11.09 16.37 21.66
C GLY A 254 -9.97 15.84 22.56
N LEU A 255 -9.69 14.53 22.51
CA LEU A 255 -8.67 13.90 23.36
C LEU A 255 -7.25 14.13 22.81
N ASN A 256 -6.28 14.26 23.72
CA ASN A 256 -4.86 14.39 23.38
C ASN A 256 -4.15 13.03 23.25
N ARG A 257 -4.88 11.92 23.34
CA ARG A 257 -4.37 10.54 23.27
C ARG A 257 -5.30 9.66 22.45
N GLN A 258 -4.79 8.53 21.94
CA GLN A 258 -5.61 7.50 21.30
C GLN A 258 -6.15 6.54 22.36
N PRO A 259 -7.47 6.51 22.61
CA PRO A 259 -8.06 5.51 23.49
C PRO A 259 -8.28 4.23 22.70
N VAL A 260 -7.59 3.14 23.01
CA VAL A 260 -7.79 1.84 22.33
C VAL A 260 -8.64 0.87 23.17
N ASP A 261 -8.56 0.99 24.49
CA ASP A 261 -9.22 0.09 25.44
C ASP A 261 -10.43 0.72 26.16
N GLU A 262 -10.56 2.04 26.12
CA GLU A 262 -11.68 2.76 26.76
C GLU A 262 -12.79 3.04 25.74
N ASN A 263 -14.03 2.78 26.16
CA ASN A 263 -15.21 3.06 25.34
C ASN A 263 -15.63 4.53 25.42
N LEU A 264 -16.51 4.95 24.50
CA LEU A 264 -16.97 6.34 24.41
C LEU A 264 -17.59 6.85 25.71
N THR A 265 -18.31 5.99 26.44
CA THR A 265 -18.96 6.37 27.71
C THR A 265 -17.93 6.64 28.81
N GLU A 266 -16.91 5.80 28.93
CA GLU A 266 -15.79 5.98 29.87
C GLU A 266 -15.01 7.26 29.61
N LEU A 267 -14.95 7.67 28.34
CA LEU A 267 -14.29 8.90 27.89
C LEU A 267 -15.18 10.16 28.03
N GLY A 268 -16.39 10.02 28.58
CA GLY A 268 -17.32 11.14 28.81
C GLY A 268 -18.15 11.55 27.59
N GLY A 269 -18.21 10.71 26.55
CA GLY A 269 -19.03 10.95 25.37
C GLY A 269 -20.52 10.69 25.60
N ASP A 270 -21.36 11.35 24.82
CA ASP A 270 -22.82 11.22 24.87
C ASP A 270 -23.39 10.44 23.66
N ALA A 271 -24.71 10.21 23.67
CA ALA A 271 -25.38 9.51 22.57
C ALA A 271 -25.28 10.26 21.23
N ALA A 272 -25.05 11.58 21.24
CA ALA A 272 -24.88 12.34 20.01
C ALA A 272 -23.48 12.11 19.41
N ALA A 273 -22.44 12.07 20.24
CA ALA A 273 -21.09 11.65 19.85
C ALA A 273 -21.10 10.22 19.32
N ALA A 274 -21.78 9.30 20.02
CA ALA A 274 -21.90 7.92 19.56
C ALA A 274 -22.57 7.80 18.19
N ARG A 275 -23.62 8.59 17.91
CA ARG A 275 -24.23 8.65 16.57
C ARG A 275 -23.25 9.15 15.51
N ARG A 276 -22.47 10.19 15.79
CA ARG A 276 -21.47 10.72 14.85
C ARG A 276 -20.38 9.69 14.56
N VAL A 277 -19.81 9.07 15.59
CA VAL A 277 -18.80 8.00 15.43
C VAL A 277 -19.39 6.82 14.65
N ARG A 278 -20.58 6.35 15.02
CA ARG A 278 -21.31 5.29 14.30
C ARG A 278 -21.51 5.65 12.83
N ASP A 279 -21.97 6.86 12.54
CA ASP A 279 -22.22 7.30 11.16
C ASP A 279 -20.90 7.35 10.37
N ARG A 280 -19.78 7.74 10.99
CA ARG A 280 -18.45 7.66 10.38
C ARG A 280 -18.03 6.22 10.10
N ILE A 281 -18.20 5.29 11.05
CA ILE A 281 -17.92 3.86 10.86
C ILE A 281 -18.80 3.26 9.76
N ARG A 282 -20.11 3.58 9.75
CA ARG A 282 -21.03 3.14 8.69
C ARG A 282 -20.60 3.68 7.34
N ASN A 283 -20.23 4.95 7.25
CA ASN A 283 -19.81 5.54 5.98
C ASN A 283 -18.47 4.96 5.50
N GLU A 284 -17.56 4.62 6.40
CA GLU A 284 -16.24 4.06 6.08
C GLU A 284 -16.32 2.58 5.69
N TYR A 285 -17.06 1.76 6.44
CA TYR A 285 -17.03 0.30 6.32
C TYR A 285 -18.34 -0.30 5.77
N ASP A 286 -19.36 0.54 5.56
CA ASP A 286 -20.71 0.14 5.13
C ASP A 286 -21.43 -0.82 6.07
N VAL A 287 -20.96 -0.99 7.29
CA VAL A 287 -21.59 -1.84 8.31
C VAL A 287 -22.49 -1.02 9.24
N GLU A 288 -23.55 -1.65 9.74
CA GLU A 288 -24.44 -0.99 10.69
C GLU A 288 -24.10 -1.46 12.10
N LEU A 289 -23.62 -0.52 12.93
CA LEU A 289 -23.49 -0.70 14.38
C LEU A 289 -24.63 0.06 15.08
N THR A 290 -25.05 -0.43 16.23
CA THR A 290 -26.02 0.28 17.07
C THR A 290 -25.34 1.38 17.90
N VAL A 291 -26.11 2.39 18.33
CA VAL A 291 -25.59 3.43 19.23
C VAL A 291 -25.06 2.83 20.54
N PRO A 292 -25.74 1.86 21.19
CA PRO A 292 -25.18 1.16 22.35
C PRO A 292 -23.84 0.48 22.06
N GLU A 293 -23.67 -0.23 20.94
CA GLU A 293 -22.39 -0.84 20.57
C GLU A 293 -21.27 0.21 20.53
N VAL A 294 -21.49 1.35 19.86
CA VAL A 294 -20.48 2.42 19.79
C VAL A 294 -20.26 3.14 21.14
N SER A 295 -21.30 3.22 21.98
CA SER A 295 -21.19 3.83 23.31
C SER A 295 -20.38 2.99 24.30
N THR A 296 -20.50 1.66 24.26
CA THR A 296 -20.01 0.78 25.33
C THR A 296 -18.89 -0.17 24.94
N LEU A 297 -18.70 -0.44 23.64
CA LEU A 297 -17.56 -1.24 23.20
C LEU A 297 -16.30 -0.36 23.17
N SER A 298 -15.16 -0.94 23.59
CA SER A 298 -13.86 -0.33 23.32
C SER A 298 -13.60 -0.30 21.82
N PRO A 299 -12.73 0.59 21.32
CA PRO A 299 -12.30 0.56 19.92
C PRO A 299 -11.81 -0.81 19.46
N ALA A 300 -11.11 -1.56 20.32
CA ALA A 300 -10.71 -2.94 20.03
C ALA A 300 -11.91 -3.88 19.74
N ALA A 301 -12.93 -3.81 20.59
CA ALA A 301 -14.14 -4.61 20.43
C ALA A 301 -15.00 -4.15 19.24
N ILE A 302 -15.04 -2.84 18.96
CA ILE A 302 -15.67 -2.31 17.74
C ILE A 302 -14.93 -2.82 16.50
N GLY A 303 -13.59 -2.83 16.52
CA GLY A 303 -12.78 -3.38 15.44
C GLY A 303 -13.11 -4.83 15.12
N ALA A 304 -13.12 -5.70 16.13
CA ALA A 304 -13.52 -7.10 15.97
C ALA A 304 -14.95 -7.24 15.43
N ARG A 305 -15.89 -6.43 15.93
CA ARG A 305 -17.30 -6.46 15.51
C ARG A 305 -17.49 -6.04 14.05
N VAL A 306 -16.76 -5.02 13.59
CA VAL A 306 -16.80 -4.59 12.19
C VAL A 306 -16.23 -5.66 11.27
N VAL A 307 -15.12 -6.31 11.63
CA VAL A 307 -14.58 -7.45 10.85
C VAL A 307 -15.60 -8.56 10.72
N GLU A 308 -16.26 -8.95 11.81
CA GLU A 308 -17.32 -9.96 11.79
C GLU A 308 -18.44 -9.59 10.80
N LEU A 309 -18.88 -8.33 10.81
CA LEU A 309 -19.92 -7.83 9.90
C LEU A 309 -19.46 -7.77 8.44
N LEU A 310 -18.18 -7.46 8.20
CA LEU A 310 -17.58 -7.48 6.87
C LEU A 310 -17.47 -8.90 6.32
N ASP A 311 -17.02 -9.86 7.14
CA ASP A 311 -16.90 -11.27 6.75
C ASP A 311 -18.25 -11.89 6.41
N LEU A 312 -19.32 -11.54 7.13
CA LEU A 312 -20.69 -11.97 6.80
C LEU A 312 -21.17 -11.48 5.43
N ARG A 313 -20.54 -10.43 4.88
CA ARG A 313 -20.87 -9.84 3.58
C ARG A 313 -19.94 -10.29 2.47
N ARG A 314 -18.77 -10.85 2.79
CA ARG A 314 -17.88 -11.44 1.78
C ARG A 314 -18.63 -12.64 1.16
N PRO A 315 -18.74 -12.72 -0.18
CA PRO A 315 -19.38 -13.87 -0.79
C PRO A 315 -18.67 -15.14 -0.31
N ALA A 316 -19.46 -16.14 0.12
CA ALA A 316 -18.93 -17.43 0.47
C ALA A 316 -18.27 -18.05 -0.76
N HIS A 317 -16.97 -17.87 -0.91
CA HIS A 317 -16.18 -18.58 -1.90
C HIS A 317 -16.07 -20.03 -1.44
N ARG A 318 -17.05 -20.84 -1.85
CA ARG A 318 -16.93 -22.30 -1.99
C ARG A 318 -16.42 -22.62 -3.39
#